data_AF-A0AAP2XU67-F1
#
_entry.id   AF-A0AAP2XU67-F1
#
_cell.length_a   1.000
_cell.length_b   1.000
_cell.length_c   1.000
_cell.angle_alpha   90.00
_cell.angle_beta   90.00
_cell.angle_gamma   90.00
#
_symmetry.space_group_name_H-M   'P 1'
#
loop_
_entity.id
_entity.type
_entity.pdbx_description
1 polymer ?
#
loop_
_entity_poly.entity_id
_entity_poly.type
_entity_poly.pdbx_seq_one_letter_code
_entity_poly.pdbx_strand_id
1 'polypeptide(L)'
;MLMMQYVHERMLELVRKSYPEDYERYRHFYIRFEFKEKKSSYSKYIFEKRILQITTLSREPADILLSLILELAHHIDIIRRKETHDDRTYLLIVRKLLDTALKQNMILPSELYRTGIRGLKDRLQENFGSFQSWRCEPRQESEHVYILVFDAYMIKNLLKANSYRYDPDQQAWSKYIKAEEYDDELYFLSQYQNRADFRIIKDNTFYIRPCYCLKIETYSIEDKELWKAFSYHYRPTEKKWYKYIYAADLRIELEMIQDLPKQKITISRIKAARA
;
A
#
# COMPACT_ATOMS: atom_id res chain seq x y z
N MET A 1 -5.73 5.34 12.13
CA MET A 1 -4.34 4.84 12.19
C MET A 1 -3.57 5.19 10.91
N LEU A 2 -2.29 5.56 10.94
CA LEU A 2 -1.56 5.94 9.71
C LEU A 2 -1.25 4.73 8.81
N MET A 3 -1.10 4.92 7.49
CA MET A 3 -0.78 3.87 6.50
C MET A 3 0.40 3.01 6.93
N MET A 4 1.50 3.65 7.33
CA MET A 4 2.71 2.90 7.68
C MET A 4 2.51 2.07 8.95
N GLN A 5 1.65 2.51 9.87
CA GLN A 5 1.29 1.73 11.05
C GLN A 5 0.41 0.54 10.63
N TYR A 6 -0.61 0.78 9.79
CA TYR A 6 -1.46 -0.26 9.20
C TYR A 6 -0.62 -1.37 8.56
N VAL A 7 0.25 -1.00 7.62
CA VAL A 7 1.06 -1.96 6.88
C VAL A 7 1.98 -2.73 7.83
N HIS A 8 2.60 -2.06 8.80
CA HIS A 8 3.49 -2.72 9.76
C HIS A 8 2.75 -3.71 10.66
N GLU A 9 1.60 -3.32 11.20
CA GLU A 9 0.75 -4.18 12.05
C GLU A 9 0.25 -5.41 11.28
N ARG A 10 -0.19 -5.23 10.02
CA ARG A 10 -0.60 -6.35 9.15
C ARG A 10 0.55 -7.32 8.85
N MET A 11 1.76 -6.82 8.64
CA MET A 11 2.93 -7.69 8.45
C MET A 11 3.33 -8.40 9.75
N LEU A 12 3.22 -7.75 10.90
CA LEU A 12 3.47 -8.38 12.21
C LEU A 12 2.44 -9.46 12.53
N GLU A 13 1.16 -9.20 12.24
CA GLU A 13 0.08 -10.19 12.35
C GLU A 13 0.37 -11.41 11.47
N LEU A 14 0.80 -11.18 10.23
CA LEU A 14 1.18 -12.26 9.32
C LEU A 14 2.31 -13.12 9.89
N VAL A 15 3.36 -12.50 10.46
CA VAL A 15 4.45 -13.24 11.12
C VAL A 15 3.93 -14.01 12.33
N ARG A 16 3.11 -13.38 13.18
CA ARG A 16 2.57 -14.00 14.40
C ARG A 16 1.74 -15.24 14.10
N LYS A 17 0.89 -15.18 13.07
CA LYS A 17 0.04 -16.30 12.65
C LYS A 17 0.84 -17.38 11.90
N SER A 18 1.85 -16.99 11.13
CA SER A 18 2.67 -17.94 10.36
C SER A 18 3.70 -18.66 11.23
N TYR A 19 4.28 -17.98 12.22
CA TYR A 19 5.39 -18.47 13.05
C TYR A 19 5.15 -18.07 14.52
N PRO A 20 4.15 -18.64 15.21
CA PRO A 20 3.83 -18.28 16.59
C PRO A 20 5.01 -18.54 17.54
N GLU A 21 5.67 -19.69 17.42
CA GLU A 21 6.80 -20.09 18.28
C GLU A 21 8.06 -19.24 18.03
N ASP A 22 8.28 -18.78 16.80
CA ASP A 22 9.44 -17.98 16.40
C ASP A 22 9.11 -16.49 16.23
N TYR A 23 7.94 -16.03 16.71
CA TYR A 23 7.45 -14.67 16.48
C TYR A 23 8.44 -13.62 16.99
N GLU A 24 8.97 -13.80 18.20
CA GLU A 24 9.94 -12.87 18.81
C GLU A 24 11.24 -12.79 18.00
N ARG A 25 11.61 -13.87 17.31
CA ARG A 25 12.78 -13.89 16.45
C ARG A 25 12.56 -13.11 15.15
N TYR A 26 11.37 -13.22 14.55
CA TYR A 26 11.06 -12.67 13.22
C TYR A 26 10.35 -11.31 13.23
N ARG A 27 9.85 -10.81 14.37
CA ARG A 27 9.15 -9.51 14.47
C ARG A 27 10.02 -8.27 14.23
N HIS A 28 11.35 -8.43 14.24
CA HIS A 28 12.29 -7.32 14.28
C HIS A 28 12.68 -6.83 12.86
N PHE A 29 11.73 -6.19 12.18
CA PHE A 29 11.92 -5.57 10.87
C PHE A 29 11.25 -4.20 10.77
N TYR A 30 11.71 -3.41 9.81
CA TYR A 30 11.16 -2.09 9.48
C TYR A 30 10.65 -2.09 8.04
N ILE A 31 9.58 -1.32 7.78
CA ILE A 31 9.05 -1.15 6.43
C ILE A 31 9.36 0.27 5.97
N ARG A 32 9.89 0.39 4.74
CA ARG A 32 10.16 1.68 4.11
C ARG A 32 9.51 1.75 2.74
N PHE A 33 8.62 2.71 2.58
CA PHE A 33 8.07 3.08 1.28
C PHE A 33 8.89 4.21 0.67
N GLU A 34 9.46 3.95 -0.50
CA GLU A 34 10.10 4.95 -1.35
C GLU A 34 9.12 5.41 -2.43
N PHE A 35 8.77 6.69 -2.40
CA PHE A 35 7.88 7.36 -3.34
C PHE A 35 8.63 7.64 -4.66
N LYS A 36 9.04 6.56 -5.33
CA LYS A 36 9.77 6.54 -6.60
C LYS A 36 9.27 5.36 -7.44
N GLU A 37 9.27 5.54 -8.75
CA GLU A 37 8.91 4.49 -9.70
C GLU A 37 10.17 3.84 -10.30
N LYS A 38 10.15 2.51 -10.42
CA LYS A 38 11.20 1.72 -11.05
C LYS A 38 10.58 0.80 -12.10
N LYS A 39 11.36 0.43 -13.12
CA LYS A 39 10.88 -0.39 -14.24
C LYS A 39 10.87 -1.90 -13.98
N SER A 40 11.60 -2.39 -12.98
CA SER A 40 11.82 -3.84 -12.81
C SER A 40 12.07 -4.32 -11.38
N SER A 41 12.81 -3.57 -10.57
CA SER A 41 13.03 -3.90 -9.15
C SER A 41 12.08 -3.08 -8.28
N TYR A 42 10.94 -3.67 -7.93
CA TYR A 42 9.89 -2.99 -7.16
C TYR A 42 10.13 -3.04 -5.65
N SER A 43 10.94 -3.97 -5.17
CA SER A 43 11.25 -4.13 -3.76
C SER A 43 12.67 -4.61 -3.54
N LYS A 44 13.18 -4.42 -2.32
CA LYS A 44 14.47 -4.95 -1.86
C LYS A 44 14.51 -5.04 -0.35
N TYR A 45 15.04 -6.14 0.16
CA TYR A 45 15.40 -6.30 1.57
C TYR A 45 16.82 -5.79 1.82
N ILE A 46 16.98 -4.90 2.81
CA ILE A 46 18.27 -4.38 3.26
C ILE A 46 18.62 -5.05 4.58
N PHE A 47 19.49 -6.06 4.50
CA PHE A 47 19.77 -6.95 5.64
C PHE A 47 20.39 -6.24 6.83
N GLU A 48 21.33 -5.29 6.64
CA GLU A 48 22.02 -4.63 7.77
C GLU A 48 21.04 -3.89 8.68
N LYS A 49 20.01 -3.31 8.06
CA LYS A 49 19.01 -2.47 8.75
C LYS A 49 17.70 -3.20 8.99
N ARG A 50 17.55 -4.44 8.49
CA ARG A 50 16.31 -5.23 8.50
C ARG A 50 15.13 -4.45 7.90
N ILE A 51 15.39 -3.75 6.78
CA ILE A 51 14.39 -2.90 6.12
C ILE A 51 13.81 -3.63 4.91
N LEU A 52 12.49 -3.79 4.90
CA LEU A 52 11.70 -4.16 3.74
C LEU A 52 11.41 -2.88 2.96
N GLN A 53 12.16 -2.66 1.88
CA GLN A 53 12.02 -1.46 1.07
C GLN A 53 11.11 -1.76 -0.13
N ILE A 54 10.04 -0.98 -0.26
CA ILE A 54 9.10 -1.06 -1.39
C ILE A 54 9.14 0.26 -2.17
N THR A 55 9.12 0.15 -3.49
CA THR A 55 9.02 1.24 -4.47
C THR A 55 7.85 0.96 -5.40
N THR A 56 7.58 1.87 -6.35
CA THR A 56 6.58 1.66 -7.40
C THR A 56 5.21 1.38 -6.77
N LEU A 57 4.75 2.34 -5.97
CA LEU A 57 3.48 2.29 -5.22
C LEU A 57 2.26 2.59 -6.11
N SER A 58 2.48 2.82 -7.40
CA SER A 58 1.44 2.94 -8.44
C SER A 58 0.76 1.61 -8.77
N ARG A 59 1.35 0.49 -8.33
CA ARG A 59 0.82 -0.86 -8.53
C ARG A 59 -0.42 -1.12 -7.67
N GLU A 60 -1.16 -2.16 -8.04
CA GLU A 60 -2.31 -2.65 -7.27
C GLU A 60 -1.92 -2.97 -5.81
N PRO A 61 -2.80 -2.75 -4.83
CA PRO A 61 -2.53 -3.04 -3.42
C PRO A 61 -2.07 -4.48 -3.17
N ALA A 62 -2.65 -5.45 -3.89
CA ALA A 62 -2.25 -6.85 -3.81
C ALA A 62 -0.81 -7.10 -4.27
N ASP A 63 -0.34 -6.42 -5.31
CA ASP A 63 1.05 -6.52 -5.77
C ASP A 63 2.04 -5.88 -4.78
N ILE A 64 1.61 -4.83 -4.08
CA ILE A 64 2.40 -4.23 -2.99
C ILE A 64 2.49 -5.20 -1.81
N LEU A 65 1.38 -5.82 -1.41
CA LEU A 65 1.37 -6.86 -0.37
C LEU A 65 2.29 -8.03 -0.75
N LEU A 66 2.19 -8.53 -1.98
CA LEU A 66 3.03 -9.62 -2.45
C LEU A 66 4.51 -9.27 -2.40
N SER A 67 4.89 -8.06 -2.82
CA SER A 67 6.26 -7.58 -2.64
C SER A 67 6.67 -7.56 -1.16
N LEU A 68 5.81 -7.09 -0.25
CA LEU A 68 6.09 -7.13 1.19
C LEU A 68 6.28 -8.56 1.71
N ILE A 69 5.47 -9.52 1.27
CA ILE A 69 5.58 -10.93 1.65
C ILE A 69 6.90 -11.53 1.17
N LEU A 70 7.32 -11.22 -0.07
CA LEU A 70 8.60 -11.70 -0.62
C LEU A 70 9.80 -11.13 0.16
N GLU A 71 9.79 -9.84 0.49
CA GLU A 71 10.86 -9.24 1.29
C GLU A 71 10.83 -9.73 2.75
N LEU A 72 9.65 -10.00 3.29
CA LEU A 72 9.51 -10.62 4.60
C LEU A 72 10.04 -12.06 4.59
N ALA A 73 9.82 -12.81 3.51
CA ALA A 73 10.39 -14.15 3.36
C ALA A 73 11.93 -14.08 3.33
N HIS A 74 12.52 -13.09 2.64
CA HIS A 74 13.97 -12.89 2.66
C HIS A 74 14.48 -12.56 4.07
N HIS A 75 13.74 -11.74 4.81
CA HIS A 75 14.06 -11.44 6.21
C HIS A 75 14.10 -12.71 7.07
N ILE A 76 13.06 -13.55 6.97
CA ILE A 76 12.94 -14.81 7.73
C ILE A 76 14.05 -15.79 7.32
N ASP A 77 14.31 -15.92 6.01
CA ASP A 77 15.33 -16.84 5.49
C ASP A 77 16.73 -16.44 5.95
N ILE A 78 17.08 -15.15 5.85
CA ILE A 78 18.37 -14.63 6.34
C ILE A 78 18.49 -14.80 7.85
N ILE A 79 17.44 -14.56 8.63
CA ILE A 79 17.50 -14.79 10.09
C ILE A 79 17.69 -16.28 10.41
N ARG A 80 17.13 -17.18 9.60
CA ARG A 80 17.21 -18.63 9.80
C ARG A 80 18.56 -19.22 9.36
N ARG A 81 19.02 -18.86 8.16
CA ARG A 81 20.18 -19.47 7.48
C ARG A 81 21.43 -18.60 7.46
N LYS A 82 21.31 -17.29 7.76
CA LYS A 82 22.34 -16.25 7.56
C LYS A 82 22.63 -15.88 6.10
N GLU A 83 21.96 -16.52 5.16
CA GLU A 83 22.06 -16.31 3.72
C GLU A 83 20.69 -16.52 3.05
N THR A 84 20.50 -16.06 1.81
CA THR A 84 19.30 -16.31 0.99
C THR A 84 19.73 -16.62 -0.44
N HIS A 85 19.15 -17.65 -1.03
CA HIS A 85 19.51 -18.11 -2.39
C HIS A 85 18.30 -18.31 -3.31
N ASP A 86 17.14 -17.74 -2.95
CA ASP A 86 15.91 -17.82 -3.77
C ASP A 86 15.47 -19.26 -4.12
N ASP A 87 15.92 -20.22 -3.31
CA ASP A 87 15.81 -21.64 -3.53
C ASP A 87 14.46 -22.20 -3.06
N ARG A 88 14.29 -23.52 -3.14
CA ARG A 88 13.08 -24.20 -2.67
C ARG A 88 12.80 -23.93 -1.19
N THR A 89 13.84 -23.74 -0.36
CA THR A 89 13.68 -23.43 1.07
C THR A 89 13.08 -22.05 1.27
N TYR A 90 13.57 -21.04 0.53
CA TYR A 90 12.98 -19.72 0.49
C TYR A 90 11.52 -19.78 0.01
N LEU A 91 11.26 -20.52 -1.07
CA LEU A 91 9.90 -20.67 -1.60
C LEU A 91 8.93 -21.34 -0.61
N LEU A 92 9.42 -22.23 0.27
CA LEU A 92 8.60 -22.81 1.34
C LEU A 92 8.22 -21.76 2.40
N ILE A 93 9.11 -20.81 2.71
CA ILE A 93 8.80 -19.68 3.60
C ILE A 93 7.74 -18.79 2.94
N VAL A 94 7.94 -18.44 1.67
CA VAL A 94 6.96 -17.67 0.88
C VAL A 94 5.60 -18.37 0.88
N ARG A 95 5.56 -19.68 0.60
CA ARG A 95 4.34 -20.48 0.58
C ARG A 95 3.60 -20.43 1.92
N LYS A 96 4.31 -20.59 3.04
CA LYS A 96 3.73 -20.54 4.38
C LYS A 96 3.13 -19.17 4.72
N LEU A 97 3.84 -18.08 4.35
CA LEU A 97 3.32 -16.72 4.50
C LEU A 97 2.09 -16.50 3.61
N LEU A 98 2.12 -16.93 2.34
CA LEU A 98 0.98 -16.79 1.43
C LEU A 98 -0.25 -17.58 1.90
N ASP A 99 -0.08 -18.81 2.37
CA ASP A 99 -1.18 -19.60 2.92
C ASP A 99 -1.82 -18.89 4.12
N THR A 100 -0.99 -18.30 4.98
CA THR A 100 -1.50 -17.53 6.13
C THR A 100 -2.22 -16.26 5.68
N ALA A 101 -1.68 -15.54 4.69
CA ALA A 101 -2.33 -14.36 4.12
C ALA A 101 -3.68 -14.69 3.47
N LEU A 102 -3.79 -15.82 2.77
CA LEU A 102 -5.05 -16.33 2.21
C LEU A 102 -6.06 -16.69 3.30
N LYS A 103 -5.61 -17.37 4.37
CA LYS A 103 -6.47 -17.73 5.52
C LYS A 103 -7.01 -16.52 6.27
N GLN A 104 -6.18 -15.49 6.43
CA GLN A 104 -6.54 -14.22 7.09
C GLN A 104 -7.23 -13.23 6.13
N ASN A 105 -7.65 -13.71 4.95
CA ASN A 105 -8.32 -12.91 3.92
C ASN A 105 -7.54 -11.66 3.47
N MET A 106 -6.22 -11.58 3.71
CA MET A 106 -5.39 -10.42 3.33
C MET A 106 -5.25 -10.28 1.80
N ILE A 107 -5.30 -11.41 1.09
CA ILE A 107 -5.22 -11.50 -0.36
C ILE A 107 -6.24 -12.51 -0.87
N LEU A 108 -6.83 -12.22 -2.02
CA LEU A 108 -7.76 -13.13 -2.69
C LEU A 108 -7.01 -14.05 -3.66
N PRO A 109 -7.46 -15.30 -3.85
CA PRO A 109 -6.89 -16.19 -4.86
C PRO A 109 -6.86 -15.56 -6.26
N SER A 110 -7.91 -14.81 -6.64
CA SER A 110 -7.99 -14.10 -7.92
C SER A 110 -6.88 -13.06 -8.11
N GLU A 111 -6.41 -12.43 -7.04
CA GLU A 111 -5.33 -11.45 -7.09
C GLU A 111 -3.97 -12.12 -7.29
N LEU A 112 -3.77 -13.33 -6.74
CA LEU A 112 -2.58 -14.15 -7.03
C LEU A 112 -2.46 -14.52 -8.51
N TYR A 113 -3.58 -14.78 -9.19
CA TYR A 113 -3.55 -15.07 -10.64
C TYR A 113 -3.24 -13.85 -11.50
N ARG A 114 -3.61 -12.66 -11.03
CA ARG A 114 -3.48 -11.39 -11.76
C ARG A 114 -2.22 -10.59 -11.37
N THR A 115 -1.34 -11.16 -10.55
CA THR A 115 -0.16 -10.45 -10.07
C THR A 115 0.69 -9.89 -11.22
N GLY A 116 1.10 -8.63 -11.08
CA GLY A 116 2.04 -7.97 -11.97
C GLY A 116 3.52 -8.32 -11.68
N ILE A 117 3.80 -9.16 -10.67
CA ILE A 117 5.16 -9.56 -10.31
C ILE A 117 5.65 -10.64 -11.29
N ARG A 118 6.60 -10.24 -12.14
CA ARG A 118 7.16 -11.08 -13.20
C ARG A 118 7.75 -12.38 -12.65
N GLY A 119 7.30 -13.52 -13.17
CA GLY A 119 7.84 -14.85 -12.86
C GLY A 119 7.46 -15.42 -11.49
N LEU A 120 6.78 -14.66 -10.62
CA LEU A 120 6.34 -15.17 -9.31
C LEU A 120 5.33 -16.30 -9.46
N LYS A 121 4.32 -16.08 -10.33
CA LYS A 121 3.29 -17.07 -10.62
C LYS A 121 3.90 -18.38 -11.11
N ASP A 122 4.76 -18.30 -12.11
CA ASP A 122 5.39 -19.48 -12.74
C ASP A 122 6.23 -20.24 -11.72
N ARG A 123 7.09 -19.55 -10.95
CA ARG A 123 7.89 -20.17 -9.87
C ARG A 123 7.05 -20.88 -8.82
N LEU A 124 5.94 -20.28 -8.40
CA LEU A 124 5.05 -20.88 -7.39
C LEU A 124 4.31 -22.10 -7.95
N GLN A 125 3.85 -22.03 -9.20
CA GLN A 125 3.11 -23.13 -9.83
C GLN A 125 4.02 -24.31 -10.19
N GLU A 126 5.26 -24.06 -10.60
CA GLU A 126 6.28 -25.09 -10.83
C GLU A 126 6.64 -25.85 -9.55
N ASN A 127 6.72 -25.16 -8.40
CA ASN A 127 7.14 -25.77 -7.13
C ASN A 127 6.00 -26.38 -6.31
N PHE A 128 4.78 -25.82 -6.40
CA PHE A 128 3.66 -26.15 -5.52
C PHE A 128 2.36 -26.51 -6.27
N GLY A 129 2.42 -26.63 -7.59
CA GLY A 129 1.26 -26.95 -8.43
C GLY A 129 0.31 -25.76 -8.62
N SER A 130 -0.77 -26.01 -9.39
CA SER A 130 -1.77 -24.99 -9.72
C SER A 130 -2.40 -24.37 -8.48
N PHE A 131 -2.62 -23.06 -8.48
CA PHE A 131 -3.35 -22.38 -7.41
C PHE A 131 -4.79 -22.92 -7.22
N GLN A 132 -5.37 -23.61 -8.23
CA GLN A 132 -6.69 -24.23 -8.10
C GLN A 132 -6.67 -25.48 -7.20
N SER A 133 -5.53 -26.17 -7.10
CA SER A 133 -5.37 -27.35 -6.26
C SER A 133 -4.95 -26.99 -4.84
N TRP A 134 -4.71 -25.71 -4.56
CA TRP A 134 -4.35 -25.25 -3.23
C TRP A 134 -5.56 -25.36 -2.31
N ARG A 135 -5.48 -26.29 -1.35
CA ARG A 135 -6.47 -26.41 -0.27
C ARG A 135 -6.34 -25.21 0.65
N CYS A 136 -7.07 -24.16 0.35
CA CYS A 136 -7.20 -23.01 1.24
C CYS A 136 -8.13 -23.41 2.39
N GLU A 137 -7.64 -23.33 3.62
CA GLU A 137 -8.49 -23.49 4.81
C GLU A 137 -9.58 -22.42 4.83
N PRO A 138 -10.70 -22.67 5.53
CA PRO A 138 -11.78 -21.71 5.65
C PRO A 138 -11.26 -20.36 6.18
N ARG A 139 -11.74 -19.28 5.55
CA ARG A 139 -11.35 -17.91 5.89
C ARG A 139 -11.73 -17.63 7.34
N GLN A 140 -10.80 -17.07 8.11
CA GLN A 140 -11.09 -16.56 9.44
C GLN A 140 -11.56 -15.11 9.33
N GLU A 141 -12.70 -14.80 9.94
CA GLU A 141 -13.11 -13.41 10.11
C GLU A 141 -12.18 -12.73 11.12
N SER A 142 -11.65 -11.57 10.75
CA SER A 142 -10.81 -10.78 11.65
C SER A 142 -11.68 -10.19 12.77
N GLU A 143 -11.19 -10.28 14.01
CA GLU A 143 -11.84 -9.68 15.19
C GLU A 143 -11.96 -8.15 15.11
N HIS A 144 -11.14 -7.54 14.27
CA HIS A 144 -11.06 -6.10 14.09
C HIS A 144 -11.14 -5.73 12.62
N VAL A 145 -11.71 -4.56 12.35
CA VAL A 145 -11.95 -4.04 11.00
C VAL A 145 -11.28 -2.69 10.85
N TYR A 146 -10.66 -2.49 9.69
CA TYR A 146 -10.15 -1.20 9.27
C TYR A 146 -11.19 -0.50 8.42
N ILE A 147 -11.54 0.72 8.82
CA ILE A 147 -12.39 1.61 8.04
C ILE A 147 -11.52 2.70 7.45
N LEU A 148 -11.47 2.74 6.12
CA LEU A 148 -10.87 3.82 5.34
C LEU A 148 -11.98 4.63 4.69
N VAL A 149 -11.94 5.95 4.89
CA VAL A 149 -12.87 6.92 4.32
C VAL A 149 -12.08 7.91 3.45
N PHE A 150 -12.31 7.84 2.14
CA PHE A 150 -11.68 8.73 1.14
C PHE A 150 -12.58 9.93 0.81
N ASP A 151 -12.00 10.99 0.24
CA ASP A 151 -12.71 12.16 -0.31
C ASP A 151 -13.66 12.89 0.67
N ALA A 152 -13.45 12.68 1.97
CA ALA A 152 -14.31 13.15 3.06
C ALA A 152 -14.04 14.60 3.52
N TYR A 153 -13.74 15.52 2.59
CA TYR A 153 -13.41 16.90 2.95
C TYR A 153 -14.56 17.60 3.70
N MET A 154 -15.81 17.35 3.28
CA MET A 154 -17.02 17.97 3.84
C MET A 154 -17.34 17.48 5.26
N ILE A 155 -16.91 16.27 5.63
CA ILE A 155 -17.20 15.65 6.94
C ILE A 155 -15.96 15.57 7.85
N LYS A 156 -14.86 16.24 7.50
CA LYS A 156 -13.57 16.17 8.21
C LYS A 156 -13.66 16.44 9.71
N ASN A 157 -14.45 17.45 10.11
CA ASN A 157 -14.59 17.82 11.53
C ASN A 157 -15.37 16.75 12.30
N LEU A 158 -16.31 16.10 11.63
CA LEU A 158 -17.18 15.06 12.14
C LEU A 158 -16.39 13.76 12.33
N LEU A 159 -15.58 13.38 11.34
CA LEU A 159 -14.64 12.26 11.44
C LEU A 159 -13.62 12.47 12.56
N LYS A 160 -13.07 13.69 12.67
CA LYS A 160 -12.14 14.04 13.75
C LYS A 160 -12.78 13.93 15.13
N ALA A 161 -14.06 14.32 15.28
CA ALA A 161 -14.80 14.17 16.53
C ALA A 161 -15.03 12.70 16.90
N ASN A 162 -15.23 11.83 15.90
CA ASN A 162 -15.42 10.39 16.07
C ASN A 162 -14.11 9.57 16.06
N SER A 163 -13.01 10.20 16.47
CA SER A 163 -11.69 9.55 16.64
C SER A 163 -11.08 8.98 15.37
N TYR A 164 -11.51 9.41 14.18
CA TYR A 164 -10.78 9.10 12.96
C TYR A 164 -9.47 9.88 12.91
N ARG A 165 -8.41 9.22 12.43
CA ARG A 165 -7.12 9.85 12.20
C ARG A 165 -6.94 10.13 10.71
N TYR A 166 -6.64 11.37 10.37
CA TYR A 166 -6.28 11.72 9.00
C TYR A 166 -4.87 11.22 8.65
N ASP A 167 -4.76 10.60 7.49
CA ASP A 167 -3.52 10.10 6.91
C ASP A 167 -3.17 10.87 5.63
N PRO A 168 -2.15 11.75 5.67
CA PRO A 168 -1.77 12.54 4.50
C PRO A 168 -1.15 11.70 3.38
N ASP A 169 -0.61 10.52 3.66
CA ASP A 169 0.02 9.68 2.63
C ASP A 169 -1.01 8.94 1.76
N GLN A 170 -2.28 8.89 2.19
CA GLN A 170 -3.39 8.29 1.44
C GLN A 170 -4.55 9.27 1.20
N GLN A 171 -4.45 10.49 1.75
CA GLN A 171 -5.53 11.47 1.82
C GLN A 171 -6.84 10.88 2.37
N ALA A 172 -6.71 9.99 3.35
CA ALA A 172 -7.82 9.21 3.88
C ALA A 172 -7.97 9.41 5.39
N TRP A 173 -9.20 9.29 5.88
CA TRP A 173 -9.48 9.17 7.30
C TRP A 173 -9.59 7.70 7.66
N SER A 174 -8.95 7.29 8.76
CA SER A 174 -8.93 5.90 9.15
C SER A 174 -9.25 5.68 10.63
N LYS A 175 -10.03 4.63 10.89
CA LYS A 175 -10.40 4.16 12.22
C LYS A 175 -10.22 2.65 12.29
N TYR A 176 -9.78 2.18 13.46
CA TYR A 176 -9.62 0.77 13.77
C TYR A 176 -10.61 0.44 14.87
N ILE A 177 -11.52 -0.48 14.60
CA ILE A 177 -12.61 -0.85 15.51
C ILE A 177 -12.77 -2.36 15.57
N LYS A 178 -13.53 -2.86 16.54
CA LYS A 178 -13.93 -4.27 16.59
C LYS A 178 -14.94 -4.58 15.49
N ALA A 179 -14.94 -5.81 15.00
CA ALA A 179 -15.87 -6.23 13.95
C ALA A 179 -17.35 -6.09 14.35
N GLU A 180 -17.66 -6.26 15.64
CA GLU A 180 -19.01 -6.10 16.21
C GLU A 180 -19.54 -4.67 16.10
N GLU A 181 -18.67 -3.67 16.20
CA GLU A 181 -19.03 -2.24 16.14
C GLU A 181 -19.13 -1.72 14.69
N TYR A 182 -18.85 -2.59 13.71
CA TYR A 182 -18.79 -2.19 12.31
C TYR A 182 -20.13 -1.75 11.75
N ASP A 183 -21.21 -2.46 12.08
CA ASP A 183 -22.53 -2.16 11.52
C ASP A 183 -23.08 -0.83 12.06
N ASP A 184 -22.81 -0.51 13.33
CA ASP A 184 -23.16 0.78 13.94
C ASP A 184 -22.37 1.93 13.30
N GLU A 185 -21.07 1.75 13.09
CA GLU A 185 -20.24 2.77 12.42
C GLU A 185 -20.62 2.93 10.94
N LEU A 186 -20.97 1.84 10.26
CA LEU A 186 -21.47 1.88 8.88
C LEU A 186 -22.80 2.62 8.81
N TYR A 187 -23.73 2.35 9.74
CA TYR A 187 -24.98 3.09 9.84
C TYR A 187 -24.71 4.58 10.02
N PHE A 188 -23.85 4.93 10.98
CA PHE A 188 -23.43 6.31 11.21
C PHE A 188 -22.89 6.97 9.93
N LEU A 189 -21.96 6.31 9.22
CA LEU A 189 -21.41 6.84 7.97
C LEU A 189 -22.49 6.96 6.88
N SER A 190 -23.36 5.97 6.72
CA SER A 190 -24.42 5.95 5.70
C SER A 190 -25.35 7.17 5.77
N GLN A 191 -25.60 7.70 6.97
CA GLN A 191 -26.39 8.93 7.17
C GLN A 191 -25.80 10.16 6.47
N TYR A 192 -24.50 10.13 6.19
CA TYR A 192 -23.76 11.23 5.56
C TYR A 192 -23.38 10.94 4.11
N GLN A 193 -23.66 9.75 3.55
CA GLN A 193 -23.40 9.42 2.14
C GLN A 193 -24.14 10.37 1.19
N ASN A 194 -25.35 10.82 1.57
CA ASN A 194 -26.09 11.81 0.78
C ASN A 194 -25.47 13.21 0.79
N ARG A 195 -24.49 13.48 1.66
CA ARG A 195 -23.83 14.79 1.82
C ARG A 195 -22.40 14.82 1.26
N ALA A 196 -21.81 13.68 0.97
CA ALA A 196 -20.46 13.57 0.43
C ALA A 196 -20.24 12.23 -0.27
N ASP A 197 -19.58 12.27 -1.42
CA ASP A 197 -19.05 11.06 -2.06
C ASP A 197 -17.82 10.60 -1.27
N PHE A 198 -17.96 9.53 -0.50
CA PHE A 198 -16.83 8.87 0.15
C PHE A 198 -16.90 7.36 -0.03
N ARG A 199 -15.74 6.76 -0.27
CA ARG A 199 -15.61 5.31 -0.37
C ARG A 199 -15.27 4.75 1.00
N ILE A 200 -16.13 3.88 1.51
CA ILE A 200 -15.88 3.09 2.72
C ILE A 200 -15.32 1.74 2.25
N ILE A 201 -14.12 1.41 2.71
CA ILE A 201 -13.56 0.08 2.50
C ILE A 201 -13.58 -0.65 3.85
N LYS A 202 -14.37 -1.72 3.92
CA LYS A 202 -14.33 -2.71 5.01
C LYS A 202 -13.19 -3.66 4.71
N ASP A 203 -12.04 -3.43 5.32
CA ASP A 203 -10.85 -4.19 4.92
C ASP A 203 -10.53 -5.31 5.91
N ASN A 204 -10.94 -6.54 5.55
CA ASN A 204 -10.25 -7.76 5.98
C ASN A 204 -9.15 -8.15 4.97
N THR A 205 -9.20 -7.56 3.75
CA THR A 205 -8.15 -7.64 2.73
C THR A 205 -6.98 -6.71 3.06
N PHE A 206 -5.97 -6.61 2.21
CA PHE A 206 -4.92 -5.60 2.34
C PHE A 206 -5.20 -4.49 1.33
N TYR A 207 -5.55 -3.31 1.83
CA TYR A 207 -5.80 -2.15 1.01
C TYR A 207 -5.01 -0.93 1.48
N ILE A 208 -4.22 -0.37 0.56
CA ILE A 208 -3.59 0.94 0.70
C ILE A 208 -3.80 1.73 -0.59
N ARG A 209 -3.93 3.05 -0.47
CA ARG A 209 -4.03 3.96 -1.61
C ARG A 209 -3.00 5.09 -1.47
N PRO A 210 -1.72 4.84 -1.74
CA PRO A 210 -0.67 5.82 -1.57
C PRO A 210 -0.86 7.03 -2.50
N CYS A 211 -0.48 8.22 -2.03
CA CYS A 211 -0.54 9.45 -2.79
C CYS A 211 0.86 9.98 -3.12
N TYR A 212 1.02 10.45 -4.35
CA TYR A 212 2.24 11.05 -4.86
C TYR A 212 2.15 12.56 -4.92
N CYS A 213 3.27 13.22 -4.65
CA CYS A 213 3.50 14.62 -4.95
C CYS A 213 4.35 14.71 -6.22
N LEU A 214 3.72 15.11 -7.32
CA LEU A 214 4.39 15.41 -8.57
C LEU A 214 4.95 16.82 -8.50
N LYS A 215 6.25 16.95 -8.76
CA LYS A 215 6.94 18.22 -8.93
C LYS A 215 7.38 18.38 -10.36
N ILE A 216 6.97 19.47 -11.00
CA ILE A 216 7.30 19.75 -12.39
C ILE A 216 8.11 21.05 -12.47
N GLU A 217 9.25 20.95 -13.14
CA GLU A 217 10.11 22.08 -13.51
C GLU A 217 9.79 22.45 -14.98
N THR A 218 9.49 23.73 -15.25
CA THR A 218 9.08 24.23 -16.58
C THR A 218 10.03 25.30 -17.10
N TYR A 219 10.09 25.49 -18.43
CA TYR A 219 10.95 26.49 -19.09
C TYR A 219 10.33 27.89 -19.10
N SER A 220 9.02 28.01 -19.28
CA SER A 220 8.32 29.29 -19.39
C SER A 220 7.27 29.46 -18.28
N ILE A 221 7.04 30.73 -17.96
CA ILE A 221 5.96 31.24 -17.10
C ILE A 221 4.64 31.32 -17.87
N GLU A 222 4.68 31.32 -19.21
CA GLU A 222 3.52 31.55 -20.08
C GLU A 222 2.53 30.38 -20.04
N ASP A 223 2.99 29.14 -19.81
CA ASP A 223 2.13 27.96 -19.66
C ASP A 223 1.37 27.91 -18.32
N LYS A 224 1.45 28.97 -17.50
CA LYS A 224 0.82 29.05 -16.16
C LYS A 224 -0.66 28.71 -16.17
N GLU A 225 -1.38 29.12 -17.21
CA GLU A 225 -2.83 28.89 -17.31
C GLU A 225 -3.14 27.42 -17.60
N LEU A 226 -2.35 26.77 -18.45
CA LEU A 226 -2.47 25.35 -18.75
C LEU A 226 -2.21 24.52 -17.49
N TRP A 227 -1.10 24.78 -16.78
CA TRP A 227 -0.79 24.06 -15.54
C TRP A 227 -1.85 24.27 -14.45
N LYS A 228 -2.42 25.47 -14.34
CA LYS A 228 -3.56 25.74 -13.44
C LYS A 228 -4.82 24.97 -13.86
N ALA A 229 -5.11 24.86 -15.16
CA ALA A 229 -6.23 24.08 -15.67
C ALA A 229 -6.11 22.60 -15.30
N PHE A 230 -4.88 22.05 -15.31
CA PHE A 230 -4.59 20.70 -14.83
C PHE A 230 -4.52 20.56 -13.29
N SER A 231 -4.95 21.59 -12.54
CA SER A 231 -4.95 21.62 -11.07
C SER A 231 -3.56 21.56 -10.42
N TYR A 232 -2.52 22.03 -11.11
CA TYR A 232 -1.20 22.22 -10.50
C TYR A 232 -1.10 23.56 -9.77
N HIS A 233 -0.42 23.55 -8.63
CA HIS A 233 -0.14 24.73 -7.83
C HIS A 233 1.32 25.14 -7.96
N TYR A 234 1.58 26.38 -8.37
CA TYR A 234 2.94 26.91 -8.45
C TYR A 234 3.44 27.31 -7.07
N ARG A 235 4.64 26.85 -6.69
CA ARG A 235 5.37 27.34 -5.51
C ARG A 235 6.51 28.26 -5.96
N PRO A 236 6.41 29.59 -5.71
CA PRO A 236 7.44 30.54 -6.13
C PRO A 236 8.82 30.28 -5.52
N THR A 237 8.87 29.78 -4.28
CA THR A 237 10.11 29.52 -3.54
C THR A 237 10.99 28.45 -4.21
N GLU A 238 10.38 27.39 -4.71
CA GLU A 238 11.08 26.29 -5.39
C GLU A 238 11.04 26.45 -6.92
N LYS A 239 10.35 27.48 -7.45
CA LYS A 239 10.06 27.72 -8.87
C LYS A 239 9.49 26.49 -9.60
N LYS A 240 8.61 25.75 -8.93
CA LYS A 240 8.09 24.44 -9.39
C LYS A 240 6.57 24.35 -9.26
N TRP A 241 5.97 23.50 -10.08
CA TRP A 241 4.55 23.15 -10.03
C TRP A 241 4.35 21.87 -9.23
N TYR A 242 3.30 21.84 -8.40
CA TYR A 242 2.99 20.74 -7.49
C TYR A 242 1.57 20.27 -7.74
N LYS A 243 1.38 18.95 -7.83
CA LYS A 243 0.07 18.32 -7.80
C LYS A 243 0.13 17.07 -6.93
N TYR A 244 -0.91 16.87 -6.14
CA TYR A 244 -1.09 15.63 -5.40
C TYR A 244 -2.02 14.72 -6.19
N ILE A 245 -1.60 13.49 -6.39
CA ILE A 245 -2.35 12.48 -7.12
C ILE A 245 -2.33 11.16 -6.35
N TYR A 246 -3.28 10.27 -6.62
CA TYR A 246 -3.14 8.88 -6.21
C TYR A 246 -2.04 8.20 -7.04
N ALA A 247 -1.26 7.32 -6.42
CA ALA A 247 -0.15 6.66 -7.09
C ALA A 247 -0.63 5.81 -8.28
N ALA A 248 -1.80 5.17 -8.17
CA ALA A 248 -2.44 4.41 -9.25
C ALA A 248 -2.74 5.27 -10.49
N ASP A 249 -3.04 6.56 -10.30
CA ASP A 249 -3.40 7.48 -11.38
C ASP A 249 -2.16 8.09 -12.06
N LEU A 250 -0.95 7.73 -11.62
CA LEU A 250 0.30 8.28 -12.14
C LEU A 250 0.42 8.14 -13.66
N ARG A 251 0.06 6.97 -14.21
CA ARG A 251 0.16 6.75 -15.66
C ARG A 251 -0.73 7.71 -16.44
N ILE A 252 -1.99 7.85 -16.01
CA ILE A 252 -2.98 8.74 -16.63
C ILE A 252 -2.50 10.18 -16.55
N GLU A 253 -2.00 10.61 -15.38
CA GLU A 253 -1.50 11.96 -15.20
C GLU A 253 -0.28 12.26 -16.09
N LEU A 254 0.65 11.31 -16.22
CA LEU A 254 1.81 11.44 -17.10
C LEU A 254 1.43 11.53 -18.58
N GLU A 255 0.41 10.80 -19.01
CA GLU A 255 -0.16 10.88 -20.37
C GLU A 255 -0.81 12.24 -20.61
N MET A 256 -1.60 12.76 -19.67
CA MET A 256 -2.27 14.07 -19.78
C MET A 256 -1.28 15.23 -19.95
N ILE A 257 -0.14 15.18 -19.27
CA ILE A 257 0.87 16.24 -19.31
C ILE A 257 1.96 15.95 -20.35
N GLN A 258 1.84 14.91 -21.18
CA GLN A 258 2.90 14.46 -22.10
C GLN A 258 3.30 15.55 -23.09
N ASP A 259 2.33 16.30 -23.60
CA ASP A 259 2.55 17.32 -24.63
C ASP A 259 2.92 18.70 -24.04
N LEU A 260 2.84 18.86 -22.73
CA LEU A 260 3.21 20.11 -22.07
C LEU A 260 4.74 20.29 -21.98
N PRO A 261 5.25 21.51 -22.20
CA PRO A 261 6.67 21.82 -22.09
C PRO A 261 7.15 21.67 -20.63
N LYS A 262 8.14 20.79 -20.42
CA LYS A 262 8.66 20.44 -19.10
C LYS A 262 10.14 20.08 -19.17
N GLN A 263 10.90 20.46 -18.15
CA GLN A 263 12.30 20.10 -17.96
C GLN A 263 12.43 18.76 -17.25
N LYS A 264 11.70 18.61 -16.14
CA LYS A 264 11.88 17.49 -15.23
C LYS A 264 10.61 17.23 -14.43
N ILE A 265 10.28 15.95 -14.29
CA ILE A 265 9.25 15.46 -13.39
C ILE A 265 9.96 14.74 -12.24
N THR A 266 9.61 15.09 -11.00
CA THR A 266 10.10 14.41 -9.80
C THR A 266 8.92 13.94 -8.96
N ILE A 267 8.90 12.65 -8.62
CA ILE A 267 7.93 12.06 -7.70
C ILE A 267 8.50 12.13 -6.29
N SER A 268 7.66 12.48 -5.32
CA SER A 268 8.04 12.54 -3.91
C SER A 268 6.88 12.25 -2.98
N ARG A 269 7.18 11.97 -1.72
CA ARG A 269 6.17 11.89 -0.65
C ARG A 269 5.51 13.25 -0.44
N ILE A 270 4.22 13.25 -0.10
CA ILE A 270 3.52 14.44 0.34
C ILE A 270 4.22 14.96 1.61
N LYS A 271 4.80 16.16 1.53
CA LYS A 271 5.22 16.87 2.74
C LYS A 271 3.93 17.35 3.40
N ALA A 272 3.53 16.70 4.50
CA ALA A 272 2.50 17.26 5.37
C ALA A 272 2.90 18.71 5.68
N ALA A 273 2.06 19.67 5.30
CA ALA A 273 2.21 21.02 5.80
C ALA A 273 2.19 20.89 7.33
N ARG A 274 3.26 21.37 8.00
CA ARG A 274 3.19 21.59 9.44
C ARG A 274 2.00 22.54 9.63
N ALA A 275 0.93 22.03 10.22
CA ALA A 275 -0.12 22.87 10.79
C ALA A 275 0.50 23.70 11.92
#